data_AF-A0A7S2PEB3-F1
#
_entry.id   AF-A0A7S2PEB3-F1
#
_cell.length_a   1.000
_cell.length_b   1.000
_cell.length_c   1.000
_cell.angle_alpha   90.00
_cell.angle_beta   90.00
_cell.angle_gamma   90.00
#
_symmetry.space_group_name_H-M   'P 1'
#
loop_
_entity.id
_entity.type
_entity.pdbx_description
1 polymer ?
#
loop_
_entity_poly.entity_id
_entity_poly.type
_entity_poly.pdbx_seq_one_letter_code
_entity_poly.pdbx_strand_id
1 'polypeptide(L)'
;TKPTSSKEILHELGTDNMLTKTINARHILPNLLLSVDTGPYPQRIAPMDPADKFSFVHISKCAGSTWIRLFKEVLKLNICPEKEDGVEHSVSYQQQYKCKGADYTLISLRSPRNHVWSQFTMCKYSRWGKRVTRKSDDFPRSGDECKDDEVDFDSWLGNFVSMGNATDNHYNCYHPANFQTRALTSPLDDVHDGRGGFNPNMTLAMNTYKNLDFVALVEFVHESQCMLYYRLGDKAPPTAISYLDKSCHCEKQHEEHQKSKTVYVQHHNMGKRSNLRDLPAATLSKVATLTSADSFIYVNALNNFMDEMAWLESDDGLGRRVVCDNVLKKWESELAYLGGGRFNVTQLYHDAVVEQK
;
A
#
# COMPACT_ATOMS: atom_id res chain seq x y z
N THR A 1 -21.04 -70.13 -18.10
CA THR A 1 -22.02 -70.24 -19.21
C THR A 1 -23.34 -69.69 -18.74
N LYS A 2 -23.85 -68.69 -19.47
CA LYS A 2 -25.22 -68.14 -19.47
C LYS A 2 -25.69 -67.23 -18.30
N PRO A 3 -26.59 -66.27 -18.60
CA PRO A 3 -26.42 -64.84 -18.28
C PRO A 3 -27.71 -64.17 -17.74
N THR A 4 -27.77 -62.83 -17.83
CA THR A 4 -28.96 -61.93 -17.78
C THR A 4 -29.57 -61.67 -16.40
N SER A 5 -30.14 -60.51 -16.06
CA SER A 5 -30.75 -59.46 -16.89
C SER A 5 -30.78 -58.13 -16.13
N SER A 6 -30.45 -57.06 -16.84
CA SER A 6 -30.80 -55.67 -16.53
C SER A 6 -32.32 -55.49 -16.50
N LYS A 7 -32.82 -54.61 -15.62
CA LYS A 7 -34.13 -53.94 -15.77
C LYS A 7 -34.02 -52.50 -15.27
N GLU A 8 -34.14 -51.58 -16.21
CA GLU A 8 -34.59 -50.20 -15.99
C GLU A 8 -36.06 -50.22 -15.55
N ILE A 9 -36.41 -49.38 -14.57
CA ILE A 9 -37.76 -48.86 -14.40
C ILE A 9 -37.63 -47.37 -14.05
N LEU A 10 -38.06 -46.53 -14.98
CA LEU A 10 -38.49 -45.16 -14.73
C LEU A 10 -39.72 -45.17 -13.81
N HIS A 11 -39.77 -44.26 -12.83
CA HIS A 11 -41.04 -43.61 -12.49
C HIS A 11 -40.82 -42.20 -11.94
N GLU A 12 -41.72 -41.35 -12.40
CA GLU A 12 -41.84 -39.90 -12.30
C GLU A 12 -42.23 -39.34 -10.92
N LEU A 13 -41.83 -38.08 -10.74
CA LEU A 13 -42.56 -36.94 -10.13
C LEU A 13 -43.11 -37.07 -8.69
N GLY A 14 -42.54 -36.25 -7.82
CA GLY A 14 -43.13 -35.85 -6.54
C GLY A 14 -42.48 -34.54 -6.08
N THR A 15 -43.26 -33.46 -6.17
CA THR A 15 -42.96 -32.07 -5.85
C THR A 15 -42.91 -31.79 -4.34
N ASP A 16 -42.44 -30.58 -4.03
CA ASP A 16 -42.69 -29.78 -2.82
C ASP A 16 -41.84 -30.07 -1.57
N ASN A 17 -40.86 -29.19 -1.29
CA ASN A 17 -41.03 -27.99 -0.45
C ASN A 17 -39.65 -27.43 -0.06
N MET A 18 -39.06 -26.59 -0.91
CA MET A 18 -37.92 -25.75 -0.49
C MET A 18 -38.47 -24.48 0.17
N LEU A 19 -38.45 -24.47 1.50
CA LEU A 19 -38.65 -23.28 2.30
C LEU A 19 -37.49 -22.30 2.07
N THR A 20 -37.69 -21.36 1.15
CA THR A 20 -36.88 -20.16 1.02
C THR A 20 -37.06 -19.28 2.26
N LYS A 21 -36.07 -19.29 3.16
CA LYS A 21 -35.91 -18.22 4.16
C LYS A 21 -35.37 -16.98 3.44
N THR A 22 -36.30 -16.11 3.07
CA THR A 22 -36.02 -14.75 2.60
C THR A 22 -35.44 -13.93 3.76
N ILE A 23 -34.12 -13.81 3.81
CA ILE A 23 -33.45 -12.83 4.66
C ILE A 23 -33.57 -11.47 3.97
N ASN A 24 -34.45 -10.63 4.49
CA ASN A 24 -34.55 -9.21 4.16
C ASN A 24 -33.31 -8.47 4.68
N ALA A 25 -32.21 -8.55 3.94
CA ALA A 25 -31.10 -7.60 4.09
C ALA A 25 -31.43 -6.35 3.26
N ARG A 26 -32.12 -5.38 3.87
CA ARG A 26 -32.14 -4.00 3.36
C ARG A 26 -30.75 -3.41 3.56
N HIS A 27 -29.83 -3.74 2.65
CA HIS A 27 -28.63 -2.92 2.43
C HIS A 27 -29.10 -1.60 1.81
N ILE A 28 -29.18 -0.58 2.65
CA ILE A 28 -29.19 0.80 2.19
C ILE A 28 -27.81 1.04 1.57
N LEU A 29 -27.69 0.88 0.25
CA LEU A 29 -26.59 1.48 -0.50
C LEU A 29 -26.76 3.00 -0.39
N PRO A 30 -25.83 3.74 0.22
CA PRO A 30 -25.80 5.17 0.01
C PRO A 30 -25.47 5.38 -1.47
N ASN A 31 -26.26 6.24 -2.13
CA ASN A 31 -26.09 6.70 -3.49
C ASN A 31 -24.60 6.97 -3.77
N LEU A 32 -23.96 6.06 -4.53
CA LEU A 32 -22.72 6.37 -5.23
C LEU A 32 -23.10 7.43 -6.26
N LEU A 33 -22.85 8.69 -5.93
CA LEU A 33 -22.76 9.76 -6.92
C LEU A 33 -21.71 9.32 -7.93
N LEU A 34 -22.17 8.98 -9.13
CA LEU A 34 -21.34 8.79 -10.31
C LEU A 34 -20.58 10.10 -10.52
N SER A 35 -19.30 10.12 -10.13
CA SER A 35 -18.42 11.25 -10.39
C SER A 35 -18.35 11.45 -11.89
N VAL A 36 -18.57 12.69 -12.30
CA VAL A 36 -18.35 13.16 -13.67
C VAL A 36 -16.96 12.70 -14.10
N ASP A 37 -16.88 12.07 -15.27
CA ASP A 37 -15.66 11.58 -15.91
C ASP A 37 -14.81 12.81 -16.32
N THR A 38 -14.20 13.44 -15.33
CA THR A 38 -13.05 14.32 -15.56
C THR A 38 -11.94 13.39 -16.03
N GLY A 39 -11.30 13.67 -17.17
CA GLY A 39 -10.22 12.85 -17.73
C GLY A 39 -9.12 12.50 -16.71
N PRO A 40 -8.08 11.76 -17.10
CA PRO A 40 -7.21 11.05 -16.15
C PRO A 40 -6.55 11.89 -15.04
N TYR A 41 -6.50 13.23 -15.14
CA TYR A 41 -5.92 14.13 -14.13
C TYR A 41 -6.63 15.47 -13.91
N PRO A 42 -7.55 15.56 -12.94
CA PRO A 42 -7.61 16.79 -12.14
C PRO A 42 -7.69 16.59 -10.61
N GLN A 43 -8.15 15.46 -10.09
CA GLN A 43 -8.37 15.35 -8.63
C GLN A 43 -7.06 15.28 -7.82
N ARG A 44 -6.03 14.58 -8.31
CA ARG A 44 -4.80 14.33 -7.55
C ARG A 44 -3.73 15.41 -7.64
N ILE A 45 -3.94 16.40 -8.48
CA ILE A 45 -3.11 17.62 -8.54
C ILE A 45 -3.88 18.84 -8.03
N ALA A 46 -5.18 18.70 -7.74
CA ALA A 46 -6.00 19.78 -7.21
C ALA A 46 -5.46 20.28 -5.85
N PRO A 47 -5.52 21.59 -5.59
CA PRO A 47 -5.19 22.13 -4.28
C PRO A 47 -5.99 21.49 -3.14
N MET A 48 -5.39 21.43 -1.96
CA MET A 48 -5.99 20.93 -0.72
C MET A 48 -6.02 22.06 0.31
N ASP A 49 -7.15 22.31 0.96
CA ASP A 49 -7.21 23.30 2.04
C ASP A 49 -6.68 22.68 3.35
N PRO A 50 -5.62 23.23 3.97
CA PRO A 50 -5.10 22.71 5.23
C PRO A 50 -6.08 22.83 6.41
N ALA A 51 -7.15 23.62 6.28
CA ALA A 51 -8.22 23.71 7.28
C ALA A 51 -9.23 22.54 7.24
N ASP A 52 -9.29 21.82 6.10
CA ASP A 52 -10.19 20.68 5.91
C ASP A 52 -9.75 19.47 6.74
N LYS A 53 -10.63 18.46 6.80
CA LYS A 53 -10.35 17.21 7.51
C LYS A 53 -9.70 16.19 6.59
N PHE A 54 -8.51 15.73 6.97
CA PHE A 54 -7.74 14.72 6.27
C PHE A 54 -7.96 13.33 6.91
N SER A 55 -8.09 12.31 6.07
CA SER A 55 -8.09 10.90 6.48
C SER A 55 -6.87 10.19 5.89
N PHE A 56 -5.93 9.75 6.72
CA PHE A 56 -4.80 8.95 6.26
C PHE A 56 -5.00 7.47 6.61
N VAL A 57 -5.17 6.63 5.59
CA VAL A 57 -5.37 5.18 5.78
C VAL A 57 -4.02 4.54 6.04
N HIS A 58 -3.80 4.14 7.30
CA HIS A 58 -2.55 3.53 7.73
C HIS A 58 -2.46 2.07 7.26
N ILE A 59 -1.85 1.86 6.09
CA ILE A 59 -1.44 0.53 5.65
C ILE A 59 -0.10 0.20 6.33
N SER A 60 -0.07 -0.90 7.10
CA SER A 60 1.14 -1.31 7.82
C SER A 60 2.38 -1.30 6.95
N LYS A 61 3.49 -0.82 7.51
CA LYS A 61 4.82 -0.86 6.88
C LYS A 61 4.96 -0.06 5.57
N CYS A 62 3.98 0.79 5.25
CA CYS A 62 4.03 1.78 4.18
C CYS A 62 4.35 3.19 4.71
N ALA A 63 5.22 3.29 5.73
CA ALA A 63 5.61 4.54 6.38
C ALA A 63 4.47 5.36 7.04
N GLY A 64 3.35 4.72 7.41
CA GLY A 64 2.20 5.45 7.94
C GLY A 64 2.47 6.24 9.23
N SER A 65 3.24 5.69 10.18
CA SER A 65 3.68 6.44 11.36
C SER A 65 4.44 7.74 11.01
N THR A 66 5.26 7.70 9.96
CA THR A 66 6.01 8.89 9.49
C THR A 66 5.06 9.94 8.92
N TRP A 67 4.08 9.54 8.11
CA TRP A 67 3.07 10.44 7.56
C TRP A 67 2.16 11.02 8.64
N ILE A 68 1.65 10.22 9.57
CA ILE A 68 0.80 10.70 10.65
C ILE A 68 1.56 11.71 11.53
N ARG A 69 2.83 11.42 11.86
CA ARG A 69 3.69 12.37 12.58
C ARG A 69 3.87 13.66 11.78
N LEU A 70 4.14 13.56 10.48
CA LEU A 70 4.29 14.72 9.61
C LEU A 70 3.03 15.60 9.62
N PHE A 71 1.86 15.01 9.38
CA PHE A 71 0.60 15.74 9.34
C PHE A 71 0.29 16.41 10.68
N LYS A 72 0.53 15.71 11.80
CA LYS A 72 0.17 16.19 13.13
C LYS A 72 1.17 17.17 13.73
N GLU A 73 2.45 16.84 13.69
CA GLU A 73 3.48 17.58 14.44
C GLU A 73 4.14 18.67 13.61
N VAL A 74 4.35 18.42 12.31
CA VAL A 74 5.04 19.37 11.41
C VAL A 74 4.05 20.29 10.72
N LEU A 75 2.97 19.73 10.18
CA LEU A 75 1.97 20.49 9.43
C LEU A 75 0.79 20.95 10.28
N LYS A 76 0.54 20.29 11.42
CA LYS A 76 -0.60 20.58 12.31
C LYS A 76 -1.96 20.55 11.57
N LEU A 77 -2.12 19.62 10.63
CA LEU A 77 -3.38 19.42 9.91
C LEU A 77 -4.41 18.70 10.79
N ASN A 78 -5.69 18.88 10.47
CA ASN A 78 -6.79 18.13 11.07
C ASN A 78 -6.83 16.70 10.48
N ILE A 79 -6.02 15.80 11.05
CA ILE A 79 -5.80 14.44 10.54
C ILE A 79 -6.50 13.37 11.38
N CYS A 80 -7.09 12.39 10.69
CA CYS A 80 -7.59 11.15 11.27
C CYS A 80 -6.87 9.94 10.63
N PRO A 81 -6.28 9.01 11.41
CA PRO A 81 -6.28 8.94 12.88
C PRO A 81 -5.27 9.89 13.53
N GLU A 82 -5.51 10.26 14.79
CA GLU A 82 -4.65 11.19 15.55
C GLU A 82 -3.41 10.54 16.19
N LYS A 83 -3.41 9.21 16.34
CA LYS A 83 -2.31 8.46 16.95
C LYS A 83 -1.38 7.95 15.87
N GLU A 84 -0.08 8.10 16.10
CA GLU A 84 0.98 7.66 15.18
C GLU A 84 0.95 6.15 14.92
N ASP A 85 0.73 5.37 15.98
CA ASP A 85 0.47 3.92 15.90
C ASP A 85 -1.04 3.65 15.72
N GLY A 86 -1.73 4.54 15.01
CA GLY A 86 -3.18 4.48 14.81
C GLY A 86 -3.61 3.13 14.24
N VAL A 87 -4.85 2.74 14.55
CA VAL A 87 -5.42 1.47 14.10
C VAL A 87 -5.42 1.42 12.59
N GLU A 88 -4.95 0.30 12.05
CA GLU A 88 -4.89 0.06 10.62
C GLU A 88 -6.27 -0.40 10.16
N HIS A 89 -6.86 0.37 9.25
CA HIS A 89 -8.18 0.10 8.71
C HIS A 89 -8.11 -0.04 7.19
N SER A 90 -9.08 -0.77 6.63
CA SER A 90 -9.35 -0.68 5.19
C SER A 90 -9.83 0.73 4.82
N VAL A 91 -9.64 1.11 3.55
CA VAL A 91 -10.10 2.41 3.04
C VAL A 91 -11.60 2.57 3.27
N SER A 92 -12.42 1.58 2.88
CA SER A 92 -13.87 1.67 3.02
C SER A 92 -14.30 1.78 4.48
N TYR A 93 -13.71 1.00 5.38
CA TYR A 93 -14.09 1.06 6.79
C TYR A 93 -13.68 2.40 7.42
N GLN A 94 -12.50 2.91 7.06
CA GLN A 94 -12.03 4.19 7.55
C GLN A 94 -12.93 5.34 7.08
N GLN A 95 -13.28 5.39 5.80
CA GLN A 95 -14.16 6.43 5.23
C GLN A 95 -15.58 6.37 5.80
N GLN A 96 -16.14 5.17 5.97
CA GLN A 96 -17.53 5.01 6.39
C GLN A 96 -17.73 5.22 7.89
N TYR A 97 -16.77 4.81 8.72
CA TYR A 97 -16.98 4.69 10.16
C TYR A 97 -16.01 5.52 11.00
N LYS A 98 -14.69 5.45 10.74
CA LYS A 98 -13.68 5.99 11.67
C LYS A 98 -13.36 7.46 11.40
N CYS A 99 -13.15 7.79 10.15
CA CYS A 99 -12.81 9.13 9.68
C CYS A 99 -13.94 9.71 8.83
N LYS A 100 -15.21 9.35 9.12
CA LYS A 100 -16.38 9.84 8.41
C LYS A 100 -16.37 11.37 8.31
N GLY A 101 -16.72 11.87 7.13
CA GLY A 101 -16.73 13.30 6.81
C GLY A 101 -15.34 13.93 6.70
N ALA A 102 -14.31 13.13 6.41
CA ALA A 102 -13.05 13.68 5.90
C ALA A 102 -13.25 14.16 4.47
N ASP A 103 -12.63 15.28 4.13
CA ASP A 103 -12.68 15.92 2.81
C ASP A 103 -11.65 15.28 1.88
N TYR A 104 -10.52 14.82 2.43
CA TYR A 104 -9.45 14.15 1.69
C TYR A 104 -9.14 12.77 2.26
N THR A 105 -8.96 11.78 1.38
CA THR A 105 -8.46 10.44 1.72
C THR A 105 -7.08 10.21 1.13
N LEU A 106 -6.13 9.91 2.00
CA LEU A 106 -4.71 9.81 1.71
C LEU A 106 -4.22 8.41 2.07
N ILE A 107 -3.31 7.86 1.27
CA ILE A 107 -2.60 6.63 1.62
C ILE A 107 -1.11 6.77 1.35
N SER A 108 -0.34 5.80 1.81
CA SER A 108 1.02 5.58 1.36
C SER A 108 1.18 4.12 0.97
N LEU A 109 1.82 3.88 -0.17
CA LEU A 109 2.12 2.56 -0.70
C LEU A 109 3.63 2.32 -0.72
N ARG A 110 4.01 1.05 -0.77
CA ARG A 110 5.41 0.63 -0.83
C ARG A 110 5.57 -0.47 -1.88
N SER A 111 6.74 -0.54 -2.52
CA SER A 111 7.00 -1.62 -3.46
C SER A 111 6.75 -2.98 -2.79
N PRO A 112 5.98 -3.90 -3.40
CA PRO A 112 5.53 -5.10 -2.71
C PRO A 112 6.65 -5.95 -2.11
N ARG A 113 7.80 -6.02 -2.78
CA ARG A 113 8.99 -6.72 -2.26
C ARG A 113 9.51 -6.10 -0.97
N ASN A 114 9.68 -4.77 -0.94
CA ASN A 114 10.13 -4.05 0.25
C ASN A 114 9.09 -4.05 1.36
N HIS A 115 7.81 -4.05 1.00
CA HIS A 115 6.70 -4.12 1.94
C HIS A 115 6.69 -5.44 2.71
N VAL A 116 6.72 -6.57 2.00
CA VAL A 116 6.71 -7.91 2.60
C VAL A 116 7.95 -8.15 3.47
N TRP A 117 9.14 -7.75 3.02
CA TRP A 117 10.34 -7.80 3.87
C TRP A 117 10.15 -7.00 5.16
N SER A 118 9.58 -5.80 5.06
CA SER A 118 9.36 -4.94 6.23
C SER A 118 8.31 -5.49 7.20
N GLN A 119 7.31 -6.21 6.71
CA GLN A 119 6.36 -6.95 7.55
C GLN A 119 7.06 -8.07 8.32
N PHE A 120 7.87 -8.88 7.63
CA PHE A 120 8.65 -9.94 8.27
C PHE A 120 9.58 -9.38 9.35
N THR A 121 10.38 -8.36 9.04
CA THR A 121 11.30 -7.76 10.02
C THR A 121 10.57 -7.10 11.18
N MET A 122 9.34 -6.60 10.96
CA MET A 122 8.50 -6.11 12.04
C MET A 122 8.09 -7.26 12.98
N CYS A 123 7.66 -8.40 12.44
CA CYS A 123 7.34 -9.61 13.23
C CYS A 123 8.57 -10.14 13.98
N LYS A 124 9.72 -10.20 13.30
CA LYS A 124 10.97 -10.72 13.88
C LYS A 124 11.56 -9.78 14.93
N TYR A 125 11.76 -8.50 14.62
CA TYR A 125 12.63 -7.65 15.43
C TYR A 125 11.93 -6.68 16.37
N SER A 126 10.71 -6.22 16.03
CA SER A 126 10.05 -5.21 16.85
C SER A 126 9.57 -5.77 18.19
N ARG A 127 9.42 -4.89 19.18
CA ARG A 127 8.85 -5.26 20.49
C ARG A 127 7.44 -5.84 20.36
N TRP A 128 6.62 -5.30 19.46
CA TRP A 128 5.29 -5.81 19.16
C TRP A 128 5.37 -7.19 18.50
N GLY A 129 6.18 -7.33 17.45
CA GLY A 129 6.37 -8.58 16.69
C GLY A 129 6.81 -9.73 17.58
N LYS A 130 7.89 -9.53 18.35
CA LYS A 130 8.38 -10.52 19.32
C LYS A 130 7.31 -10.96 20.32
N ARG A 131 6.41 -10.05 20.74
CA ARG A 131 5.32 -10.37 21.66
C ARG A 131 4.23 -11.21 21.00
N VAL A 132 3.82 -10.86 19.78
CA VAL A 132 2.71 -11.54 19.10
C VAL A 132 3.13 -12.90 18.54
N THR A 133 4.36 -13.02 18.03
CA THR A 133 4.88 -14.30 17.50
C THR A 133 5.32 -15.26 18.60
N ARG A 134 5.49 -14.83 19.86
CA ARG A 134 5.95 -15.70 20.98
C ARG A 134 5.06 -16.93 21.22
N LYS A 135 3.79 -16.85 20.81
CA LYS A 135 2.82 -17.95 20.98
C LYS A 135 2.84 -18.95 19.82
N SER A 136 3.63 -18.69 18.79
CA SER A 136 3.84 -19.58 17.66
C SER A 136 5.23 -20.18 17.84
N ASP A 137 5.27 -21.47 18.13
CA ASP A 137 6.53 -22.21 18.33
C ASP A 137 7.27 -22.41 16.99
N ASP A 138 6.61 -22.14 15.87
CA ASP A 138 7.07 -22.34 14.50
C ASP A 138 7.42 -21.04 13.75
N PHE A 139 7.32 -19.86 14.38
CA PHE A 139 7.77 -18.62 13.75
C PHE A 139 9.31 -18.65 13.55
N PRO A 140 9.81 -18.51 12.32
CA PRO A 140 11.23 -18.68 12.04
C PRO A 140 12.08 -17.57 12.66
N ARG A 141 13.04 -17.99 13.49
CA ARG A 141 13.90 -17.13 14.30
C ARG A 141 15.23 -17.83 14.62
N SER A 142 15.96 -18.22 13.58
CA SER A 142 17.22 -18.98 13.72
C SER A 142 18.39 -18.15 14.26
N GLY A 143 18.35 -16.82 14.07
CA GLY A 143 19.39 -15.90 14.53
C GLY A 143 19.13 -14.44 14.13
N ASP A 144 20.12 -13.58 14.37
CA ASP A 144 20.04 -12.13 14.18
C ASP A 144 21.01 -11.61 13.09
N GLU A 145 21.73 -12.51 12.41
CA GLU A 145 22.61 -12.15 11.28
C GLU A 145 21.84 -12.04 9.96
N CYS A 146 22.42 -11.36 8.97
CA CYS A 146 21.78 -11.20 7.65
C CYS A 146 21.50 -12.55 6.96
N LYS A 147 22.39 -13.55 7.14
CA LYS A 147 22.19 -14.90 6.58
C LYS A 147 21.00 -15.62 7.22
N ASP A 148 20.79 -15.41 8.53
CA ASP A 148 19.69 -16.00 9.29
C ASP A 148 18.37 -15.35 8.88
N ASP A 149 18.39 -14.03 8.61
CA ASP A 149 17.23 -13.32 8.08
C ASP A 149 16.76 -13.85 6.74
N GLU A 150 17.66 -14.22 5.83
CA GLU A 150 17.27 -14.79 4.54
C GLU A 150 16.62 -16.16 4.69
N VAL A 151 17.21 -17.03 5.52
CA VAL A 151 16.66 -18.37 5.80
C VAL A 151 15.30 -18.26 6.49
N ASP A 152 15.20 -17.40 7.51
CA ASP A 152 13.96 -17.20 8.25
C ASP A 152 12.87 -16.57 7.38
N PHE A 153 13.23 -15.61 6.52
CA PHE A 153 12.29 -14.99 5.60
C PHE A 153 11.78 -15.99 4.56
N ASP A 154 12.65 -16.82 4.00
CA ASP A 154 12.26 -17.85 3.03
C ASP A 154 11.32 -18.90 3.63
N SER A 155 11.59 -19.29 4.89
CA SER A 155 10.73 -20.18 5.67
C SER A 155 9.37 -19.54 5.96
N TRP A 156 9.37 -18.29 6.41
CA TRP A 156 8.15 -17.51 6.69
C TRP A 156 7.26 -17.39 5.45
N LEU A 157 7.84 -17.07 4.29
CA LEU A 157 7.13 -17.03 3.01
C LEU A 157 6.63 -18.41 2.59
N GLY A 158 7.44 -19.46 2.80
CA GLY A 158 7.09 -20.84 2.48
C GLY A 158 5.82 -21.30 3.19
N ASN A 159 5.65 -20.91 4.46
CA ASN A 159 4.43 -21.15 5.22
C ASN A 159 3.20 -20.59 4.50
N PHE A 160 3.19 -19.30 4.16
CA PHE A 160 2.04 -18.67 3.50
C PHE A 160 1.76 -19.18 2.09
N VAL A 161 2.80 -19.50 1.31
CA VAL A 161 2.62 -20.12 0.00
C VAL A 161 1.96 -21.49 0.13
N SER A 162 2.36 -22.28 1.14
CA SER A 162 1.79 -23.62 1.37
C SER A 162 0.37 -23.59 1.92
N MET A 163 0.02 -22.56 2.70
CA MET A 163 -1.31 -22.37 3.28
C MET A 163 -2.41 -22.09 2.23
N GLY A 164 -2.06 -21.50 1.08
CA GLY A 164 -3.03 -21.12 0.06
C GLY A 164 -4.07 -20.14 0.59
N ASN A 165 -5.35 -20.56 0.64
CA ASN A 165 -6.46 -19.72 1.10
C ASN A 165 -6.79 -19.86 2.59
N ALA A 166 -6.03 -20.66 3.35
CA ALA A 166 -6.25 -20.79 4.78
C ALA A 166 -5.91 -19.49 5.52
N THR A 167 -6.80 -19.03 6.40
CA THR A 167 -6.61 -17.82 7.21
C THR A 167 -5.94 -18.09 8.56
N ASP A 168 -5.90 -19.36 8.95
CA ASP A 168 -5.31 -19.82 10.21
C ASP A 168 -3.79 -19.94 10.07
N ASN A 169 -3.04 -19.74 11.16
CA ASN A 169 -1.58 -19.87 11.21
C ASN A 169 -0.74 -18.77 10.52
N HIS A 170 -1.14 -17.50 10.65
CA HIS A 170 -0.33 -16.33 10.26
C HIS A 170 0.62 -15.85 11.37
N TYR A 171 1.05 -16.76 12.25
CA TYR A 171 1.97 -16.47 13.37
C TYR A 171 1.50 -15.36 14.34
N ASN A 172 0.19 -15.08 14.38
CA ASN A 172 -0.41 -13.92 15.06
C ASN A 172 0.20 -12.57 14.64
N CYS A 173 0.80 -12.50 13.45
CA CYS A 173 1.43 -11.31 12.89
C CYS A 173 0.80 -10.96 11.53
N TYR A 174 1.57 -10.46 10.56
CA TYR A 174 1.06 -10.12 9.24
C TYR A 174 0.87 -11.34 8.35
N HIS A 175 -0.21 -11.36 7.58
CA HIS A 175 -0.32 -12.19 6.38
C HIS A 175 0.09 -11.39 5.13
N PRO A 176 1.19 -11.71 4.44
CA PRO A 176 1.72 -10.86 3.36
C PRO A 176 0.90 -10.85 2.08
N ALA A 177 0.02 -11.83 1.86
CA ALA A 177 -0.67 -11.97 0.58
C ALA A 177 -1.56 -10.77 0.24
N ASN A 178 -1.19 -10.07 -0.84
CA ASN A 178 -1.88 -8.92 -1.41
C ASN A 178 -2.34 -7.90 -0.37
N PHE A 179 -1.52 -7.64 0.65
CA PHE A 179 -1.90 -6.88 1.83
C PHE A 179 -2.34 -5.46 1.50
N GLN A 180 -1.61 -4.76 0.62
CA GLN A 180 -1.94 -3.37 0.27
C GLN A 180 -3.25 -3.31 -0.50
N THR A 181 -3.45 -4.23 -1.45
CA THR A 181 -4.68 -4.31 -2.26
C THR A 181 -5.88 -4.72 -1.39
N ARG A 182 -5.68 -5.63 -0.43
CA ARG A 182 -6.73 -5.97 0.56
C ARG A 182 -7.14 -4.76 1.39
N ALA A 183 -6.21 -3.87 1.74
CA ALA A 183 -6.55 -2.61 2.41
C ALA A 183 -7.44 -1.69 1.54
N LEU A 184 -7.36 -1.77 0.22
CA LEU A 184 -8.22 -1.01 -0.70
C LEU A 184 -9.61 -1.62 -0.88
N THR A 185 -9.80 -2.92 -0.60
CA THR A 185 -11.04 -3.63 -0.96
C THR A 185 -11.80 -4.23 0.22
N SER A 186 -11.13 -4.50 1.35
CA SER A 186 -11.76 -5.18 2.48
C SER A 186 -12.86 -4.32 3.09
N PRO A 187 -14.07 -4.84 3.36
CA PRO A 187 -15.08 -4.10 4.10
C PRO A 187 -14.83 -4.10 5.63
N LEU A 188 -13.85 -4.88 6.08
CA LEU A 188 -13.58 -5.10 7.51
C LEU A 188 -12.75 -3.96 8.10
N ASP A 189 -12.79 -3.87 9.42
CA ASP A 189 -11.96 -2.95 10.19
C ASP A 189 -10.49 -3.38 10.21
N ASP A 190 -10.21 -4.68 10.18
CA ASP A 190 -8.87 -5.25 10.22
C ASP A 190 -8.54 -5.95 8.89
N VAL A 191 -7.31 -5.75 8.41
CA VAL A 191 -6.75 -6.36 7.19
C VAL A 191 -5.58 -7.31 7.48
N HIS A 192 -5.14 -7.43 8.73
CA HIS A 192 -3.93 -8.15 9.14
C HIS A 192 -3.99 -9.66 8.92
N ASP A 193 -5.13 -10.29 9.19
CA ASP A 193 -5.24 -11.74 9.43
C ASP A 193 -5.81 -12.56 8.27
N GLY A 194 -6.07 -11.93 7.12
CA GLY A 194 -6.66 -12.64 5.98
C GLY A 194 -8.18 -12.75 5.98
N ARG A 195 -8.89 -12.27 7.02
CA ARG A 195 -10.36 -12.23 6.98
C ARG A 195 -10.82 -11.45 5.74
N GLY A 196 -11.77 -12.03 5.02
CA GLY A 196 -12.21 -11.55 3.69
C GLY A 196 -11.45 -12.13 2.49
N GLY A 197 -10.44 -13.00 2.72
CA GLY A 197 -9.69 -13.70 1.68
C GLY A 197 -8.46 -12.95 1.18
N PHE A 198 -7.63 -13.66 0.40
CA PHE A 198 -6.33 -13.18 -0.12
C PHE A 198 -6.34 -12.75 -1.59
N ASN A 199 -7.48 -12.89 -2.26
CA ASN A 199 -7.69 -12.55 -3.66
C ASN A 199 -8.65 -11.36 -3.76
N PRO A 200 -8.16 -10.13 -3.59
CA PRO A 200 -9.00 -8.94 -3.62
C PRO A 200 -9.61 -8.72 -5.02
N ASN A 201 -10.78 -8.09 -5.06
CA ASN A 201 -11.41 -7.71 -6.32
C ASN A 201 -10.63 -6.56 -6.97
N MET A 202 -9.93 -6.83 -8.07
CA MET A 202 -9.05 -5.85 -8.73
C MET A 202 -9.80 -4.64 -9.29
N THR A 203 -11.03 -4.82 -9.77
CA THR A 203 -11.85 -3.70 -10.24
C THR A 203 -12.19 -2.77 -9.09
N LEU A 204 -12.61 -3.32 -7.95
CA LEU A 204 -12.86 -2.54 -6.74
C LEU A 204 -11.58 -1.86 -6.26
N ALA A 205 -10.45 -2.57 -6.22
CA ALA A 205 -9.18 -2.01 -5.77
C ALA A 205 -8.75 -0.82 -6.62
N MET A 206 -8.84 -0.93 -7.95
CA MET A 206 -8.51 0.16 -8.86
C MET A 206 -9.48 1.33 -8.74
N ASN A 207 -10.78 1.07 -8.56
CA ASN A 207 -11.77 2.13 -8.34
C ASN A 207 -11.50 2.86 -7.02
N THR A 208 -11.27 2.12 -5.93
CA THR A 208 -10.90 2.71 -4.64
C THR A 208 -9.63 3.54 -4.78
N TYR A 209 -8.59 2.98 -5.41
CA TYR A 209 -7.33 3.68 -5.65
C TYR A 209 -7.56 5.00 -6.40
N LYS A 210 -8.25 4.97 -7.55
CA LYS A 210 -8.52 6.17 -8.36
C LYS A 210 -9.24 7.28 -7.59
N ASN A 211 -10.11 6.91 -6.64
CA ASN A 211 -10.87 7.85 -5.82
C ASN A 211 -10.10 8.40 -4.60
N LEU A 212 -8.82 8.05 -4.44
CA LEU A 212 -7.97 8.64 -3.40
C LEU A 212 -7.44 10.01 -3.85
N ASP A 213 -7.46 10.96 -2.92
CA ASP A 213 -7.03 12.33 -3.16
C ASP A 213 -5.51 12.46 -3.20
N PHE A 214 -4.78 11.61 -2.49
CA PHE A 214 -3.32 11.59 -2.47
C PHE A 214 -2.77 10.18 -2.18
N VAL A 215 -1.74 9.79 -2.93
CA VAL A 215 -1.06 8.50 -2.78
C VAL A 215 0.45 8.74 -2.72
N ALA A 216 1.03 8.64 -1.53
CA ALA A 216 2.48 8.68 -1.37
C ALA A 216 3.13 7.33 -1.73
N LEU A 217 4.39 7.37 -2.16
CA LEU A 217 5.22 6.18 -2.34
C LEU A 217 6.40 6.21 -1.37
N VAL A 218 6.62 5.12 -0.63
CA VAL A 218 7.72 5.01 0.35
C VAL A 218 9.11 5.12 -0.31
N GLU A 219 9.21 4.73 -1.57
CA GLU A 219 10.43 4.87 -2.36
C GLU A 219 10.73 6.34 -2.68
N PHE A 220 9.70 7.19 -2.78
CA PHE A 220 9.77 8.59 -3.19
C PHE A 220 9.19 9.52 -2.12
N VAL A 221 9.57 9.31 -0.85
CA VAL A 221 9.00 10.06 0.30
C VAL A 221 9.25 11.56 0.20
N HIS A 222 10.43 11.97 -0.26
CA HIS A 222 10.76 13.38 -0.41
C HIS A 222 9.89 14.04 -1.48
N GLU A 223 9.83 13.41 -2.65
CA GLU A 223 9.04 13.84 -3.79
C GLU A 223 7.54 13.88 -3.43
N SER A 224 7.06 12.86 -2.70
CA SER A 224 5.69 12.82 -2.16
C SER A 224 5.40 13.99 -1.20
N GLN A 225 6.37 14.40 -0.37
CA GLN A 225 6.22 15.57 0.50
C GLN A 225 6.15 16.87 -0.31
N CYS A 226 6.99 17.00 -1.34
CA CYS A 226 6.96 18.16 -2.24
C CYS A 226 5.61 18.30 -2.93
N MET A 227 5.08 17.21 -3.48
CA MET A 227 3.75 17.19 -4.08
C MET A 227 2.66 17.62 -3.08
N LEU A 228 2.62 16.98 -1.90
CA LEU A 228 1.65 17.31 -0.86
C LEU A 228 1.73 18.79 -0.47
N TYR A 229 2.92 19.30 -0.19
CA TYR A 229 3.09 20.67 0.29
C TYR A 229 2.70 21.68 -0.79
N TYR A 230 3.04 21.41 -2.05
CA TYR A 230 2.66 22.26 -3.16
C TYR A 230 1.14 22.37 -3.24
N ARG A 231 0.43 21.24 -3.09
CA ARG A 231 -1.02 21.19 -3.13
C ARG A 231 -1.68 21.93 -1.96
N LEU A 232 -1.03 22.08 -0.81
CA LEU A 232 -1.54 22.91 0.29
C LEU A 232 -1.56 24.42 -0.05
N GLY A 233 -0.81 24.84 -1.08
CA GLY A 233 -0.81 26.19 -1.62
C GLY A 233 -0.42 27.28 -0.62
N ASP A 234 -0.94 28.49 -0.83
CA ASP A 234 -0.61 29.67 -0.02
C ASP A 234 -1.09 29.60 1.42
N LYS A 235 -2.05 28.71 1.71
CA LYS A 235 -2.57 28.46 3.06
C LYS A 235 -1.71 27.47 3.84
N ALA A 236 -0.71 26.86 3.21
CA ALA A 236 0.12 25.86 3.83
C ALA A 236 0.82 26.37 5.10
N PRO A 237 1.08 25.51 6.08
CA PRO A 237 1.89 25.86 7.24
C PRO A 237 3.26 26.45 6.82
N PRO A 238 3.82 27.44 7.54
CA PRO A 238 5.12 28.03 7.19
C PRO A 238 6.26 27.02 7.04
N THR A 239 6.19 25.90 7.76
CA THR A 239 7.13 24.77 7.65
C THR A 239 7.06 24.09 6.28
N ALA A 240 5.86 23.89 5.73
CA ALA A 240 5.66 23.33 4.39
C ALA A 240 6.15 24.29 3.31
N ILE A 241 5.81 25.57 3.41
CA ILE A 241 6.28 26.62 2.49
C ILE A 241 7.82 26.67 2.48
N SER A 242 8.44 26.70 3.66
CA SER A 242 9.90 26.72 3.74
C SER A 242 10.55 25.44 3.21
N TYR A 243 9.90 24.28 3.33
CA TYR A 243 10.42 23.02 2.81
C TYR A 243 10.32 22.97 1.28
N LEU A 244 9.20 23.40 0.72
CA LEU A 244 9.05 23.56 -0.73
C LEU A 244 10.18 24.41 -1.28
N ASP A 245 10.38 25.62 -0.72
CA ASP A 245 11.38 26.57 -1.18
C ASP A 245 12.81 26.00 -1.14
N LYS A 246 13.21 25.41 0.00
CA LYS A 246 14.62 25.07 0.28
C LYS A 246 15.02 23.65 -0.07
N SER A 247 14.07 22.72 -0.11
CA SER A 247 14.37 21.30 -0.19
C SER A 247 13.79 20.63 -1.42
N CYS A 248 12.69 21.15 -2.00
CA CYS A 248 12.07 20.58 -3.21
C CYS A 248 12.76 21.05 -4.49
N HIS A 249 14.02 20.65 -4.64
CA HIS A 249 14.82 20.80 -5.86
C HIS A 249 16.04 19.86 -5.84
N CYS A 250 16.55 19.49 -7.02
CA CYS A 250 17.67 18.53 -7.08
C CYS A 250 19.04 19.07 -6.67
N GLU A 251 19.28 20.38 -6.79
CA GLU A 251 20.63 20.94 -6.69
C GLU A 251 21.29 20.84 -5.29
N LYS A 252 20.57 20.47 -4.21
CA LYS A 252 21.12 20.45 -2.83
C LYS A 252 20.66 19.30 -1.91
N GLN A 253 20.11 18.20 -2.43
CA GLN A 253 19.57 17.13 -1.57
C GLN A 253 20.59 16.54 -0.57
N HIS A 254 21.89 16.57 -0.89
CA HIS A 254 22.92 15.92 -0.07
C HIS A 254 23.20 16.61 1.29
N GLU A 255 22.93 17.91 1.45
CA GLU A 255 23.29 18.65 2.67
C GLU A 255 22.14 18.76 3.68
N GLU A 256 20.88 18.82 3.23
CA GLU A 256 19.73 19.05 4.12
C GLU A 256 19.03 17.77 4.60
N HIS A 257 19.15 16.66 3.86
CA HIS A 257 18.50 15.40 4.24
C HIS A 257 18.94 14.85 5.60
N GLN A 258 20.12 15.23 6.11
CA GLN A 258 20.54 14.83 7.45
C GLN A 258 19.73 15.49 8.58
N LYS A 259 19.07 16.64 8.35
CA LYS A 259 18.30 17.37 9.37
C LYS A 259 16.84 16.95 9.46
N SER A 260 16.29 16.30 8.43
CA SER A 260 14.90 15.77 8.42
C SER A 260 14.68 14.50 9.28
N LYS A 261 15.72 14.05 10.01
CA LYS A 261 15.62 12.93 10.98
C LYS A 261 14.49 13.08 12.01
N THR A 262 13.94 14.27 12.19
CA THR A 262 12.86 14.57 13.14
C THR A 262 11.53 13.89 12.80
N VAL A 263 11.26 13.52 11.55
CA VAL A 263 9.96 12.96 11.14
C VAL A 263 9.98 11.44 10.95
N TYR A 264 11.13 10.87 10.58
CA TYR A 264 11.24 9.43 10.31
C TYR A 264 11.03 8.59 11.57
N VAL A 265 10.06 7.67 11.50
CA VAL A 265 9.76 6.75 12.61
C VAL A 265 10.40 5.39 12.36
N GLN A 266 11.23 4.96 13.31
CA GLN A 266 11.90 3.67 13.26
C GLN A 266 11.40 2.74 14.37
N HIS A 267 10.80 1.61 13.98
CA HIS A 267 10.25 0.61 14.91
C HIS A 267 11.25 -0.48 15.35
N HIS A 268 12.32 -0.70 14.58
CA HIS A 268 13.42 -1.61 14.89
C HIS A 268 14.70 -1.21 14.16
N ASN A 269 15.87 -1.58 14.68
CA ASN A 269 17.20 -1.29 14.09
C ASN A 269 17.82 -2.46 13.33
N MET A 270 17.29 -3.67 13.51
CA MET A 270 17.79 -4.91 12.89
C MET A 270 17.01 -5.28 11.63
N GLY A 271 17.53 -6.21 10.83
CA GLY A 271 16.90 -6.70 9.61
C GLY A 271 16.82 -5.68 8.46
N LYS A 272 17.57 -4.57 8.55
CA LYS A 272 17.62 -3.59 7.46
C LYS A 272 18.55 -4.10 6.37
N ARG A 273 18.11 -3.99 5.11
CA ARG A 273 18.94 -4.28 3.94
C ARG A 273 18.99 -3.05 3.04
N SER A 274 20.12 -2.89 2.34
CA SER A 274 20.31 -1.84 1.35
C SER A 274 19.56 -2.12 0.05
N ASN A 275 19.35 -3.40 -0.27
CA ASN A 275 18.65 -3.88 -1.46
C ASN A 275 17.98 -5.23 -1.18
N LEU A 276 16.93 -5.55 -1.93
CA LEU A 276 16.24 -6.85 -1.85
C LEU A 276 16.32 -7.66 -3.15
N ARG A 277 16.91 -7.09 -4.21
CA ARG A 277 17.11 -7.80 -5.48
C ARG A 277 18.11 -8.96 -5.38
N ASP A 278 19.02 -8.92 -4.41
CA ASP A 278 20.06 -9.94 -4.22
C ASP A 278 19.53 -11.17 -3.44
N LEU A 279 18.25 -11.20 -3.07
CA LEU A 279 17.61 -12.38 -2.47
C LEU A 279 17.62 -13.58 -3.42
N PRO A 280 17.65 -14.83 -2.91
CA PRO A 280 17.57 -16.01 -3.75
C PRO A 280 16.33 -16.00 -4.67
N ALA A 281 16.48 -16.44 -5.92
CA ALA A 281 15.41 -16.43 -6.91
C ALA A 281 14.16 -17.20 -6.45
N ALA A 282 14.33 -18.31 -5.74
CA ALA A 282 13.23 -19.07 -5.15
C ALA A 282 12.44 -18.24 -4.12
N THR A 283 13.13 -17.50 -3.26
CA THR A 283 12.52 -16.59 -2.28
C THR A 283 11.78 -15.44 -2.97
N LEU A 284 12.40 -14.83 -3.99
CA LEU A 284 11.78 -13.79 -4.80
C LEU A 284 10.51 -14.28 -5.52
N SER A 285 10.51 -15.53 -5.99
CA SER A 285 9.32 -16.15 -6.58
C SER A 285 8.18 -16.28 -5.58
N LYS A 286 8.45 -16.63 -4.32
CA LYS A 286 7.42 -16.69 -3.27
C LYS A 286 6.81 -15.32 -2.99
N VAL A 287 7.65 -14.27 -2.94
CA VAL A 287 7.15 -12.89 -2.80
C VAL A 287 6.26 -12.50 -3.97
N ALA A 288 6.68 -12.79 -5.21
CA ALA A 288 5.88 -12.50 -6.40
C ALA A 288 4.53 -13.23 -6.39
N THR A 289 4.51 -14.51 -6.00
CA THR A 289 3.29 -15.30 -5.85
C THR A 289 2.31 -14.65 -4.86
N LEU A 290 2.81 -14.19 -3.71
CA LEU A 290 1.97 -13.62 -2.66
C LEU A 290 1.51 -12.19 -2.96
N THR A 291 2.18 -11.46 -3.86
CA THR A 291 1.97 -10.01 -4.03
C THR A 291 1.61 -9.60 -5.47
N SER A 292 1.02 -10.50 -6.24
CA SER A 292 0.65 -10.24 -7.64
C SER A 292 -0.32 -9.06 -7.79
N ALA A 293 -1.35 -8.97 -6.95
CA ALA A 293 -2.30 -7.85 -6.96
C ALA A 293 -1.66 -6.54 -6.49
N ASP A 294 -0.85 -6.61 -5.42
CA ASP A 294 -0.11 -5.44 -4.91
C ASP A 294 0.85 -4.89 -5.97
N SER A 295 1.50 -5.77 -6.74
CA SER A 295 2.37 -5.36 -7.85
C SER A 295 1.60 -4.65 -8.95
N PHE A 296 0.38 -5.10 -9.27
CA PHE A 296 -0.47 -4.44 -10.25
C PHE A 296 -0.90 -3.04 -9.78
N ILE A 297 -1.40 -2.92 -8.54
CA ILE A 297 -1.77 -1.62 -7.96
C ILE A 297 -0.56 -0.69 -7.90
N TYR A 298 0.59 -1.19 -7.44
CA TYR A 298 1.79 -0.38 -7.28
C TYR A 298 2.35 0.11 -8.61
N VAL A 299 2.29 -0.68 -9.69
CA VAL A 299 2.67 -0.23 -11.05
C VAL A 299 1.79 0.93 -11.50
N ASN A 300 0.47 0.83 -11.32
CA ASN A 300 -0.44 1.94 -11.64
C ASN A 300 -0.15 3.15 -10.74
N ALA A 301 0.12 2.93 -9.46
CA ALA A 301 0.50 3.98 -8.53
C ALA A 301 1.77 4.71 -8.95
N LEU A 302 2.77 3.98 -9.43
CA LEU A 302 4.04 4.53 -9.85
C LEU A 302 3.95 5.29 -11.18
N ASN A 303 3.20 4.78 -12.17
CA ASN A 303 2.92 5.52 -13.40
C ASN A 303 2.25 6.85 -13.07
N ASN A 304 1.17 6.79 -12.30
CA ASN A 304 0.43 7.97 -11.95
C ASN A 304 1.26 8.98 -11.14
N PHE A 305 2.11 8.48 -10.24
CA PHE A 305 3.01 9.31 -9.46
C PHE A 305 4.04 10.02 -10.35
N MET A 306 4.57 9.36 -11.38
CA MET A 306 5.51 9.99 -12.30
C MET A 306 4.85 11.08 -13.15
N ASP A 307 3.60 10.87 -13.58
CA ASP A 307 2.81 11.90 -14.27
C ASP A 307 2.56 13.11 -13.36
N GLU A 308 2.17 12.86 -12.10
CA GLU A 308 1.97 13.89 -11.09
C GLU A 308 3.28 14.68 -10.83
N MET A 309 4.42 13.98 -10.73
CA MET A 309 5.71 14.64 -10.55
C MET A 309 6.15 15.42 -11.79
N ALA A 310 5.94 14.91 -13.00
CA ALA A 310 6.24 15.64 -14.23
C ALA A 310 5.41 16.92 -14.32
N TRP A 311 4.12 16.85 -13.97
CA TRP A 311 3.26 18.03 -13.86
C TRP A 311 3.79 19.02 -12.81
N LEU A 312 4.16 18.55 -11.61
CA LEU A 312 4.73 19.41 -10.56
C LEU A 312 6.00 20.12 -11.02
N GLU A 313 6.80 19.52 -11.89
CA GLU A 313 8.05 20.11 -12.37
C GLU A 313 7.86 21.03 -13.58
N SER A 314 6.67 21.02 -14.21
CA SER A 314 6.32 21.87 -15.34
C SER A 314 6.13 23.34 -14.94
N ASP A 315 5.98 24.21 -15.95
CA ASP A 315 5.70 25.65 -15.76
C ASP A 315 4.34 25.91 -15.10
N ASP A 316 3.39 24.98 -15.19
CA ASP A 316 2.09 25.05 -14.51
C ASP A 316 2.17 24.64 -13.02
N GLY A 317 3.28 24.02 -12.60
CA GLY A 317 3.53 23.53 -11.26
C GLY A 317 4.49 24.41 -10.46
N LEU A 318 5.61 23.82 -10.06
CA LEU A 318 6.71 24.45 -9.33
C LEU A 318 7.77 25.03 -10.28
N GLY A 319 7.78 24.66 -11.56
CA GLY A 319 8.72 25.15 -12.57
C GLY A 319 10.18 24.74 -12.32
N ARG A 320 10.42 23.67 -11.57
CA ARG A 320 11.77 23.15 -11.29
C ARG A 320 11.76 21.67 -10.97
N ARG A 321 12.88 21.01 -11.24
CA ARG A 321 13.08 19.57 -11.04
C ARG A 321 13.16 19.19 -9.56
N VAL A 322 12.37 18.20 -9.15
CA VAL A 322 12.27 17.62 -7.81
C VAL A 322 12.77 16.15 -7.80
N VAL A 323 12.47 15.38 -8.84
CA VAL A 323 12.86 13.97 -9.01
C VAL A 323 14.28 13.89 -9.56
N CYS A 324 15.22 13.51 -8.71
CA CYS A 324 16.65 13.56 -9.04
C CYS A 324 17.19 12.26 -9.63
N ASP A 325 18.21 12.36 -10.49
CA ASP A 325 18.79 11.21 -11.18
C ASP A 325 19.33 10.14 -10.23
N ASN A 326 19.86 10.55 -9.07
CA ASN A 326 20.32 9.63 -8.03
C ASN A 326 19.17 8.85 -7.37
N VAL A 327 17.99 9.45 -7.23
CA VAL A 327 16.78 8.80 -6.72
C VAL A 327 16.26 7.80 -7.75
N LEU A 328 16.15 8.19 -9.01
CA LEU A 328 15.77 7.31 -10.11
C LEU A 328 16.73 6.12 -10.21
N LYS A 329 18.05 6.38 -10.28
CA LYS A 329 19.09 5.36 -10.36
C LYS A 329 19.05 4.39 -9.17
N LYS A 330 18.80 4.89 -7.96
CA LYS A 330 18.68 4.06 -6.76
C LYS A 330 17.55 3.05 -6.89
N TRP A 331 16.39 3.49 -7.38
CA TRP A 331 15.19 2.66 -7.43
C TRP A 331 15.06 1.85 -8.72
N GLU A 332 15.73 2.25 -9.80
CA GLU A 332 15.73 1.59 -11.10
C GLU A 332 15.86 0.06 -10.96
N SER A 333 16.95 -0.39 -10.31
CA SER A 333 17.19 -1.82 -10.17
C SER A 333 16.35 -2.51 -9.10
N GLU A 334 15.89 -1.77 -8.10
CA GLU A 334 15.04 -2.34 -7.04
C GLU A 334 13.61 -2.57 -7.52
N LEU A 335 13.15 -1.77 -8.49
CA LEU A 335 11.80 -1.82 -9.04
C LEU A 335 11.71 -2.51 -10.41
N ALA A 336 12.83 -2.83 -11.04
CA ALA A 336 12.89 -3.48 -12.35
C ALA A 336 12.09 -4.79 -12.46
N TYR A 337 11.85 -5.50 -11.34
CA TYR A 337 11.06 -6.74 -11.33
C TYR A 337 9.57 -6.53 -11.60
N LEU A 338 9.07 -5.31 -11.42
CA LEU A 338 7.69 -4.97 -11.72
C LEU A 338 7.41 -5.13 -13.23
N GLY A 339 6.13 -5.23 -13.60
CA GLY A 339 5.75 -5.39 -15.02
C GLY A 339 6.37 -6.62 -15.70
N GLY A 340 6.71 -7.66 -14.94
CA GLY A 340 7.36 -8.86 -15.47
C GLY A 340 8.82 -8.65 -15.89
N GLY A 341 9.57 -7.79 -15.18
CA GLY A 341 10.99 -7.56 -15.44
C GLY A 341 11.30 -6.50 -16.49
N ARG A 342 10.27 -5.78 -16.98
CA ARG A 342 10.40 -4.79 -18.06
C ARG A 342 10.24 -3.36 -17.58
N PHE A 343 10.02 -3.17 -16.29
CA PHE A 343 9.76 -1.86 -15.73
C PHE A 343 11.07 -1.05 -15.65
N ASN A 344 11.05 0.17 -16.17
CA ASN A 344 12.18 1.10 -16.14
C ASN A 344 11.68 2.43 -15.58
N VAL A 345 12.11 2.75 -14.36
CA VAL A 345 11.59 3.90 -13.59
C VAL A 345 12.06 5.20 -14.22
N THR A 346 13.30 5.22 -14.70
CA THR A 346 13.92 6.37 -15.35
C THR A 346 13.21 6.70 -16.66
N GLN A 347 12.95 5.69 -17.50
CA GLN A 347 12.21 5.85 -18.75
C GLN A 347 10.78 6.30 -18.48
N LEU A 348 10.09 5.69 -17.52
CA LEU A 348 8.73 6.09 -17.15
C LEU A 348 8.66 7.58 -16.75
N TYR A 349 9.60 8.05 -15.94
CA TYR A 349 9.69 9.47 -15.61
C TYR A 349 9.98 10.36 -16.83
N HIS A 350 10.90 9.94 -17.71
CA HIS A 350 11.20 10.69 -18.93
C HIS A 350 10.01 10.78 -19.88
N ASP A 351 9.26 9.69 -20.05
CA ASP A 351 8.04 9.66 -20.86
C ASP A 351 7.02 10.66 -20.30
N ALA A 352 6.77 10.62 -18.99
CA ALA A 352 5.89 11.57 -18.31
C ALA A 352 6.33 13.04 -18.52
N VAL A 353 7.63 13.34 -18.41
CA VAL A 353 8.16 14.70 -18.64
C VAL A 353 8.02 15.15 -20.10
N VAL A 354 8.15 14.23 -21.06
CA VAL A 354 7.95 14.56 -22.48
C VAL A 354 6.49 14.84 -22.79
N GLU A 355 5.55 14.12 -22.17
CA GLU A 355 4.11 14.34 -22.36
C GLU A 355 3.61 15.69 -21.81
N GLN A 356 4.34 16.32 -20.89
CA GLN A 356 4.01 17.66 -20.36
C GLN A 356 4.53 18.83 -21.21
N LYS A 357 5.37 18.57 -22.22
CA LYS A 357 5.93 19.58 -23.13
C LYS A 357 5.14 19.66 -24.42
#